data_AF-A0A7C1HWS5-F1
#
_entry.id   AF-A0A7C1HWS5-F1
#
_cell.length_a   1.000
_cell.length_b   1.000
_cell.length_c   1.000
_cell.angle_alpha   90.00
_cell.angle_beta   90.00
_cell.angle_gamma   90.00
#
_symmetry.space_group_name_H-M   'P 1'
#
loop_
_entity.id
_entity.type
_entity.pdbx_description
1 polymer ?
#
loop_
_entity_poly.entity_id
_entity_poly.type
_entity_poly.pdbx_seq_one_letter_code
_entity_poly.pdbx_strand_id
1 'polypeptide(L)'
;MLTIPKLLKEKYVTQNFHIIASSIFFILFSYVIILFLKSTLYNGWRHVFYLFSPLNILAIAFLEYIRTKRSIKSYHIAVLISYVTLIPTMLWGIKSHPHQYVYFNNLAGENWENKWEMDYWGLSGKQLLEFILNTDKEQNITICDLEYENTRRNLLLVEEQLKKRITWDCSAFQDKQEEAPQVARLPKYFFVYESRFIPKVVKENYREIHTINVNKQKISYILQLKSK
;
A
#
# COMPACT_ATOMS: atom_id res chain seq x y z
N MET A 1 19.88 -36.87 -41.99
CA MET A 1 20.91 -35.93 -41.50
C MET A 1 20.29 -34.53 -41.50
N LEU A 2 19.95 -33.98 -40.33
CA LEU A 2 19.37 -32.62 -40.23
C LEU A 2 20.47 -31.59 -40.53
N THR A 3 20.19 -30.59 -41.36
CA THR A 3 21.15 -29.51 -41.64
C THR A 3 21.39 -28.66 -40.39
N ILE A 4 22.62 -28.15 -40.20
CA ILE A 4 23.02 -27.33 -39.03
C ILE A 4 22.01 -26.19 -38.71
N PRO A 5 21.46 -25.45 -39.70
CA PRO A 5 20.44 -24.43 -39.44
C PRO A 5 19.13 -24.99 -38.88
N LYS A 6 18.74 -26.21 -39.28
CA LYS A 6 17.52 -26.87 -38.82
C LYS A 6 17.69 -27.41 -37.39
N LEU A 7 18.87 -27.95 -37.06
CA LEU A 7 19.24 -28.36 -35.69
C LEU A 7 19.28 -27.17 -34.73
N LEU A 8 19.85 -26.04 -35.15
CA LEU A 8 19.88 -24.81 -34.33
C LEU A 8 18.46 -24.26 -34.10
N LYS A 9 17.60 -24.30 -35.12
CA LYS A 9 16.21 -23.86 -35.01
C LYS A 9 15.38 -24.78 -34.09
N GLU A 10 15.54 -26.10 -34.19
CA GLU A 10 14.88 -27.06 -33.29
C GLU A 10 15.37 -26.91 -31.84
N LYS A 11 16.69 -26.78 -31.62
CA LYS A 11 17.26 -26.57 -30.28
C LYS A 11 16.78 -25.27 -29.65
N TYR A 12 16.68 -24.19 -30.44
CA TYR A 12 16.13 -22.90 -30.00
C TYR A 12 14.64 -23.00 -29.63
N VAL A 13 13.82 -23.68 -30.44
CA VAL A 13 12.39 -23.88 -30.16
C VAL A 13 12.17 -24.73 -28.91
N THR A 14 12.90 -25.82 -28.74
CA THR A 14 12.81 -26.69 -27.55
C THR A 14 13.30 -25.99 -26.29
N GLN A 15 14.38 -25.19 -26.37
CA GLN A 15 14.87 -24.38 -25.25
C GLN A 15 13.83 -23.33 -24.80
N ASN A 16 13.14 -22.69 -25.74
CA ASN A 16 12.07 -21.74 -25.44
C ASN A 16 10.88 -22.40 -24.74
N PHE A 17 10.52 -23.64 -25.12
CA PHE A 17 9.43 -24.38 -24.47
C PHE A 17 9.74 -24.67 -23.00
N HIS A 18 10.93 -25.20 -22.69
CA HIS A 18 11.29 -25.51 -21.30
C HIS A 18 11.32 -24.26 -20.41
N ILE A 19 11.80 -23.12 -20.94
CA ILE A 19 11.82 -21.84 -20.21
C ILE A 19 10.39 -21.35 -19.92
N ILE A 20 9.50 -21.39 -20.91
CA ILE A 20 8.09 -21.00 -20.74
C ILE A 20 7.39 -21.92 -19.74
N ALA A 21 7.54 -23.24 -19.90
CA ALA A 21 6.95 -24.23 -19.01
C ALA A 21 7.45 -24.08 -17.57
N SER A 22 8.75 -23.87 -17.37
CA SER A 22 9.33 -23.64 -16.04
C SER A 22 8.83 -22.33 -15.42
N SER A 23 8.64 -21.28 -16.22
CA SER A 23 8.09 -20.01 -15.76
C SER A 23 6.64 -20.16 -15.27
N ILE A 24 5.80 -20.86 -16.04
CA ILE A 24 4.42 -21.18 -15.65
C ILE A 24 4.41 -22.03 -14.38
N PHE A 25 5.23 -23.09 -14.34
CA PHE A 25 5.34 -23.97 -13.17
C PHE A 25 5.71 -23.18 -11.93
N PHE A 26 6.74 -22.33 -11.99
CA PHE A 26 7.22 -21.58 -10.83
C PHE A 26 6.16 -20.61 -10.30
N ILE A 27 5.45 -19.90 -11.19
CA ILE A 27 4.34 -19.03 -10.82
C ILE A 27 3.22 -19.82 -10.13
N LEU A 28 2.73 -20.87 -10.78
CA LEU A 28 1.61 -21.66 -10.25
C LEU A 28 1.98 -22.35 -8.95
N PHE A 29 3.15 -22.97 -8.89
CA PHE A 29 3.64 -23.66 -7.70
C PHE A 29 3.72 -22.71 -6.49
N SER A 30 4.33 -21.53 -6.67
CA SER A 30 4.41 -20.53 -5.61
C SER A 30 3.04 -20.10 -5.08
N TYR A 31 2.09 -19.79 -5.96
CA TYR A 31 0.74 -19.41 -5.53
C TYR A 31 -0.01 -20.56 -4.86
N VAL A 32 0.07 -21.78 -5.41
CA VAL A 32 -0.58 -22.97 -4.83
C VAL A 32 -0.06 -23.25 -3.43
N ILE A 33 1.25 -23.18 -3.21
CA ILE A 33 1.85 -23.41 -1.88
C ILE A 33 1.39 -22.34 -0.87
N ILE A 34 1.38 -21.06 -1.27
CA ILE A 34 0.89 -19.97 -0.40
C ILE A 34 -0.56 -20.20 0.01
N LEU A 35 -1.43 -20.56 -0.95
CA LEU A 35 -2.85 -20.81 -0.69
C LEU A 35 -3.07 -22.06 0.17
N PHE A 36 -2.36 -23.15 -0.14
CA PHE A 36 -2.52 -24.43 0.56
C PHE A 36 -2.03 -24.36 2.01
N LEU A 37 -0.87 -23.74 2.23
CA LEU A 37 -0.31 -23.56 3.58
C LEU A 37 -0.96 -22.40 4.35
N LYS A 38 -1.86 -21.64 3.70
CA LYS A 38 -2.47 -20.41 4.23
C LYS A 38 -1.42 -19.45 4.79
N SER A 39 -0.29 -19.34 4.08
CA SER A 39 0.85 -18.56 4.53
C SER A 39 0.48 -17.08 4.67
N THR A 40 0.76 -16.51 5.84
CA THR A 40 0.61 -15.08 6.07
C THR A 40 1.70 -14.32 5.30
N LEU A 41 1.29 -13.47 4.37
CA LEU A 41 2.18 -12.61 3.60
C LEU A 41 2.42 -11.29 4.37
N TYR A 42 3.46 -11.28 5.20
CA TYR A 42 3.86 -10.09 5.94
C TYR A 42 4.30 -8.97 4.98
N ASN A 43 3.95 -7.72 5.27
CA ASN A 43 4.26 -6.59 4.37
C ASN A 43 3.74 -6.79 2.92
N GLY A 44 2.65 -7.56 2.77
CA GLY A 44 1.95 -7.82 1.52
C GLY A 44 2.73 -8.67 0.51
N TRP A 45 2.56 -8.34 -0.77
CA TRP A 45 3.12 -9.05 -1.93
C TRP A 45 4.67 -9.01 -2.06
N ARG A 46 5.40 -8.36 -1.17
CA ARG A 46 6.88 -8.30 -1.22
C ARG A 46 7.53 -9.67 -1.18
N HIS A 47 6.93 -10.62 -0.46
CA HIS A 47 7.43 -12.00 -0.39
C HIS A 47 7.37 -12.75 -1.71
N VAL A 48 6.62 -12.28 -2.71
CA VAL A 48 6.47 -12.93 -4.01
C VAL A 48 7.10 -12.14 -5.16
N PHE A 49 7.96 -11.16 -4.87
CA PHE A 49 8.63 -10.36 -5.91
C PHE A 49 9.51 -11.19 -6.85
N TYR A 50 10.01 -12.33 -6.41
CA TYR A 50 10.75 -13.24 -7.28
C TYR A 50 9.90 -13.75 -8.46
N LEU A 51 8.55 -13.67 -8.38
CA LEU A 51 7.65 -14.03 -9.47
C LEU A 51 7.64 -13.00 -10.61
N PHE A 52 8.21 -11.80 -10.44
CA PHE A 52 8.32 -10.84 -11.53
C PHE A 52 9.18 -11.37 -12.67
N SER A 53 10.27 -12.07 -12.39
CA SER A 53 11.17 -12.62 -13.42
C SER A 53 10.45 -13.61 -14.36
N PRO A 54 9.79 -14.69 -13.89
CA PRO A 54 9.06 -15.59 -14.77
C PRO A 54 7.86 -14.91 -15.47
N LEU A 55 7.19 -13.94 -14.82
CA LEU A 55 6.12 -13.18 -15.45
C LEU A 55 6.62 -12.37 -16.66
N ASN A 56 7.77 -11.71 -16.53
CA ASN A 56 8.40 -10.97 -17.63
C ASN A 56 8.79 -11.90 -18.79
N ILE A 57 9.32 -13.09 -18.48
CA ILE A 57 9.63 -14.10 -19.50
C ILE A 57 8.37 -14.47 -20.29
N LEU A 58 7.25 -14.73 -19.60
CA LEU A 58 5.97 -15.05 -20.26
C LEU A 58 5.44 -13.87 -21.09
N ALA A 59 5.55 -12.64 -20.59
CA ALA A 59 5.14 -11.45 -21.33
C ALA A 59 5.93 -11.28 -22.63
N ILE A 60 7.26 -11.43 -22.58
CA ILE A 60 8.13 -11.35 -23.76
C ILE A 60 7.83 -12.50 -24.74
N ALA A 61 7.69 -13.72 -24.24
CA ALA A 61 7.34 -14.88 -25.06
C ALA A 61 6.00 -14.69 -25.78
N PHE A 62 5.01 -14.08 -25.11
CA PHE A 62 3.72 -13.75 -25.71
C PHE A 62 3.82 -12.69 -26.80
N LEU A 63 4.60 -11.61 -26.58
CA LEU A 63 4.85 -10.60 -27.61
C LEU A 63 5.56 -11.20 -28.83
N GLU A 64 6.54 -12.06 -28.61
CA GLU A 64 7.25 -12.77 -29.69
C GLU A 64 6.33 -13.74 -30.45
N TYR A 65 5.42 -14.42 -29.74
CA TYR A 65 4.37 -15.22 -30.37
C TYR A 65 3.46 -14.36 -31.26
N ILE A 66 3.01 -13.19 -30.80
CA ILE A 66 2.20 -12.28 -31.63
C ILE A 66 2.99 -11.85 -32.87
N ARG A 67 4.26 -11.48 -32.70
CA ARG A 67 5.13 -11.04 -33.81
C ARG A 67 5.30 -12.12 -34.88
N THR A 68 5.53 -13.37 -34.46
CA THR A 68 5.87 -14.49 -35.36
C THR A 68 4.67 -15.26 -35.89
N LYS A 69 3.57 -15.36 -35.12
CA LYS A 69 2.39 -16.18 -35.46
C LYS A 69 1.15 -15.37 -35.85
N ARG A 70 1.13 -14.06 -35.61
CA ARG A 70 0.05 -13.17 -36.04
C ARG A 70 0.52 -12.20 -37.10
N SER A 71 0.98 -11.02 -36.71
CA SER A 71 1.49 -10.00 -37.65
C SER A 71 2.33 -8.97 -36.91
N ILE A 72 3.21 -8.28 -37.64
CA ILE A 72 3.99 -7.16 -37.10
C ILE A 72 3.08 -6.00 -36.64
N LYS A 73 1.96 -5.78 -37.32
CA LYS A 73 0.94 -4.80 -36.93
C LYS A 73 0.33 -5.16 -35.56
N SER A 74 -0.04 -6.42 -35.36
CA SER A 74 -0.57 -6.91 -34.07
C SER A 74 0.46 -6.78 -32.94
N TYR A 75 1.74 -7.02 -33.24
CA TYR A 75 2.83 -6.83 -32.27
C TYR A 75 2.94 -5.37 -31.82
N HIS A 76 2.97 -4.41 -32.76
CA HIS A 76 3.01 -2.99 -32.42
C HIS A 76 1.77 -2.54 -31.65
N ILE A 77 0.59 -3.07 -31.97
CA ILE A 77 -0.63 -2.81 -31.20
C ILE A 77 -0.49 -3.35 -29.76
N ALA A 78 0.00 -4.58 -29.57
CA ALA A 78 0.18 -5.15 -28.23
C ALA A 78 1.19 -4.37 -27.39
N VAL A 79 2.29 -3.92 -28.01
CA VAL A 79 3.29 -3.04 -27.36
C VAL A 79 2.66 -1.69 -26.99
N LEU A 80 1.91 -1.07 -27.92
CA LEU A 80 1.21 0.18 -27.65
C LEU A 80 0.23 0.04 -26.49
N ILE A 81 -0.59 -1.01 -26.48
CA ILE A 81 -1.53 -1.30 -25.38
C ILE A 81 -0.76 -1.42 -24.06
N SER A 82 0.38 -2.12 -24.04
CA SER A 82 1.20 -2.27 -22.83
C SER A 82 1.64 -0.91 -22.28
N TYR A 83 2.08 0.02 -23.13
CA TYR A 83 2.41 1.39 -22.69
C TYR A 83 1.18 2.18 -22.25
N VAL A 84 0.06 2.07 -22.97
CA VAL A 84 -1.19 2.77 -22.63
C VAL A 84 -1.70 2.34 -21.25
N THR A 85 -1.51 1.07 -20.85
CA THR A 85 -1.89 0.59 -19.51
C THR A 85 -1.12 1.25 -18.37
N LEU A 86 0.02 1.92 -18.64
CA LEU A 86 0.77 2.66 -17.63
C LEU A 86 0.20 4.06 -17.38
N ILE A 87 -0.55 4.62 -18.34
CA ILE A 87 -1.10 5.98 -18.26
C ILE A 87 -1.96 6.19 -17.01
N PRO A 88 -2.90 5.30 -16.63
CA PRO A 88 -3.69 5.48 -15.41
C PRO A 88 -2.84 5.59 -14.15
N THR A 89 -1.75 4.82 -14.04
CA THR A 89 -0.83 4.87 -12.91
C THR A 89 -0.04 6.17 -12.89
N MET A 90 0.41 6.66 -14.05
CA MET A 90 1.09 7.96 -14.15
C MET A 90 0.16 9.12 -13.78
N LEU A 91 -1.06 9.12 -14.33
CA LEU A 91 -2.07 10.13 -14.02
C LEU A 91 -2.44 10.11 -12.54
N TRP A 92 -2.51 8.93 -11.93
CA TRP A 92 -2.67 8.81 -10.48
C TRP A 92 -1.50 9.46 -9.73
N GLY A 93 -0.27 9.16 -10.12
CA GLY A 93 0.92 9.74 -9.50
C GLY A 93 0.88 11.27 -9.47
N ILE A 94 0.48 11.88 -10.58
CA ILE A 94 0.37 13.34 -10.71
C ILE A 94 -0.80 13.88 -9.87
N LYS A 95 -2.00 13.29 -10.02
CA LYS A 95 -3.23 13.78 -9.37
C LYS A 95 -3.20 13.61 -7.85
N SER A 96 -2.57 12.54 -7.38
CA SER A 96 -2.60 12.17 -5.97
C SER A 96 -1.37 12.64 -5.20
N HIS A 97 -0.42 13.34 -5.83
CA HIS A 97 0.76 13.88 -5.15
C HIS A 97 0.37 14.76 -3.95
N PRO A 98 0.98 14.58 -2.76
CA PRO A 98 2.13 13.72 -2.43
C PRO A 98 1.77 12.28 -2.00
N HIS A 99 0.51 11.90 -2.07
CA HIS A 99 -0.06 10.63 -1.60
C HIS A 99 -0.21 9.57 -2.70
N GLN A 100 0.63 9.60 -3.74
CA GLN A 100 0.57 8.61 -4.83
C GLN A 100 0.70 7.15 -4.37
N TYR A 101 1.32 6.90 -3.21
CA TYR A 101 1.51 5.57 -2.64
C TYR A 101 0.21 4.92 -2.17
N VAL A 102 -0.86 5.70 -1.92
CA VAL A 102 -2.19 5.20 -1.57
C VAL A 102 -2.95 4.75 -2.83
N TYR A 103 -2.24 4.36 -3.89
CA TYR A 103 -2.86 3.94 -5.15
C TYR A 103 -3.75 2.73 -4.96
N PHE A 104 -4.96 2.85 -5.48
CA PHE A 104 -5.88 1.74 -5.61
C PHE A 104 -6.27 1.53 -7.06
N ASN A 105 -6.49 0.27 -7.43
CA ASN A 105 -6.90 -0.10 -8.78
C ASN A 105 -8.23 0.60 -9.12
N ASN A 106 -8.23 1.46 -10.14
CA ASN A 106 -9.43 2.18 -10.59
C ASN A 106 -10.58 1.23 -10.98
N LEU A 107 -10.28 -0.03 -11.35
CA LEU A 107 -11.27 -1.04 -11.69
C LEU A 107 -11.98 -1.64 -10.48
N ALA A 108 -11.48 -1.43 -9.25
CA ALA A 108 -12.04 -2.03 -8.05
C ALA A 108 -13.12 -1.14 -7.37
N GLY A 109 -13.50 -0.05 -8.02
CA GLY A 109 -14.67 0.78 -7.67
C GLY A 109 -14.45 1.72 -6.49
N GLU A 110 -15.55 2.21 -5.94
CA GLU A 110 -15.57 3.14 -4.81
C GLU A 110 -15.50 2.41 -3.45
N ASN A 111 -15.35 3.19 -2.37
CA ASN A 111 -15.33 2.75 -0.97
C ASN A 111 -14.16 1.80 -0.65
N TRP A 112 -13.01 2.01 -1.30
CA TRP A 112 -11.83 1.18 -1.13
C TRP A 112 -11.10 1.45 0.20
N GLU A 113 -11.34 2.60 0.82
CA GLU A 113 -10.91 2.95 2.17
C GLU A 113 -11.44 2.02 3.26
N ASN A 114 -12.59 1.39 3.03
CA ASN A 114 -13.15 0.38 3.95
C ASN A 114 -12.67 -1.04 3.63
N LYS A 115 -12.00 -1.24 2.50
CA LYS A 115 -11.59 -2.56 2.00
C LYS A 115 -10.08 -2.78 2.12
N TRP A 116 -9.28 -1.71 2.17
CA TRP A 116 -7.83 -1.77 2.10
C TRP A 116 -7.15 -0.89 3.14
N GLU A 117 -5.89 -1.20 3.42
CA GLU A 117 -5.00 -0.32 4.16
C GLU A 117 -4.75 0.95 3.32
N MET A 118 -4.83 2.12 3.95
CA MET A 118 -4.73 3.41 3.29
C MET A 118 -3.34 3.99 3.47
N ASP A 119 -3.13 4.83 4.49
CA ASP A 119 -1.83 5.40 4.80
C ASP A 119 -1.00 4.47 5.71
N TYR A 120 -0.80 3.22 5.30
CA TYR A 120 -0.07 2.21 6.08
C TYR A 120 1.30 2.70 6.62
N TRP A 121 2.00 3.51 5.82
CA TRP A 121 3.32 4.06 6.16
C TRP A 121 3.26 5.37 6.97
N GLY A 122 2.07 5.90 7.22
CA GLY A 122 1.82 7.13 7.97
C GLY A 122 2.48 8.36 7.36
N LEU A 123 2.64 8.42 6.04
CA LEU A 123 3.38 9.51 5.39
C LEU A 123 2.60 10.83 5.39
N SER A 124 1.28 10.78 5.62
CA SER A 124 0.46 11.98 5.83
C SER A 124 0.65 12.58 7.23
N GLY A 125 1.33 11.88 8.14
CA GLY A 125 1.43 12.24 9.55
C GLY A 125 1.98 13.64 9.80
N LYS A 126 2.92 14.10 8.97
CA LYS A 126 3.43 15.47 9.02
C LYS A 126 2.33 16.51 8.82
N GLN A 127 1.47 16.34 7.81
CA GLN A 127 0.37 17.27 7.54
C GLN A 127 -0.66 17.28 8.68
N LEU A 128 -0.96 16.10 9.24
CA LEU A 128 -1.83 15.97 10.40
C LEU A 128 -1.23 16.68 11.63
N LEU A 129 0.07 16.50 11.89
CA LEU A 129 0.77 17.18 12.98
C LEU A 129 0.79 18.70 12.81
N GLU A 130 1.07 19.18 11.60
CA GLU A 130 1.04 20.61 11.28
C GLU A 130 -0.35 21.21 11.53
N PHE A 131 -1.41 20.49 11.16
CA PHE A 131 -2.78 20.90 11.47
C PHE A 131 -2.98 21.07 12.99
N ILE A 132 -2.61 20.07 13.80
CA ILE A 132 -2.75 20.15 15.27
C ILE A 132 -1.92 21.29 15.87
N LEU A 133 -0.66 21.41 15.47
CA LEU A 133 0.25 22.43 16.02
C LEU A 133 -0.18 23.86 15.67
N ASN A 134 -0.86 24.03 14.52
CA ASN A 134 -1.42 25.30 14.09
C ASN A 134 -2.75 25.63 14.79
N THR A 135 -3.61 24.65 15.02
CA THR A 135 -4.94 24.85 15.59
C THR A 135 -4.94 24.89 17.12
N ASP A 136 -4.23 23.97 17.77
CA ASP A 136 -4.10 23.94 19.22
C ASP A 136 -2.97 24.88 19.67
N LYS A 137 -3.21 25.69 20.71
CA LYS A 137 -2.23 26.64 21.26
C LYS A 137 -1.68 26.23 22.64
N GLU A 138 -2.13 25.08 23.17
CA GLU A 138 -1.61 24.56 24.43
C GLU A 138 -0.13 24.20 24.33
N GLN A 139 0.55 24.26 25.48
CA GLN A 139 1.98 23.97 25.61
C GLN A 139 2.26 22.48 25.82
N ASN A 140 1.24 21.69 26.14
CA ASN A 140 1.36 20.24 26.27
C ASN A 140 0.14 19.58 25.61
N ILE A 141 0.38 18.96 24.47
CA ILE A 141 -0.61 18.31 23.62
C ILE A 141 -0.30 16.82 23.64
N THR A 142 -1.19 16.03 24.22
CA THR A 142 -1.06 14.57 24.23
C THR A 142 -1.61 13.98 22.94
N ILE A 143 -0.80 13.15 22.28
CA ILE A 143 -1.16 12.47 21.04
C ILE A 143 -0.92 10.96 21.16
N CYS A 144 -1.65 10.19 20.36
CA CYS A 144 -1.43 8.76 20.19
C CYS A 144 -1.75 8.31 18.76
N ASP A 145 -0.99 7.33 18.27
CA ASP A 145 -1.36 6.47 17.15
C ASP A 145 -1.04 5.01 17.54
N LEU A 146 -1.89 4.05 17.15
CA LEU A 146 -1.68 2.63 17.47
C LEU A 146 -0.88 1.90 16.40
N GLU A 147 -0.42 2.61 15.37
CA GLU A 147 0.03 2.04 14.11
C GLU A 147 1.51 2.37 13.88
N TYR A 148 2.38 1.47 14.35
CA TYR A 148 3.83 1.49 14.06
C TYR A 148 4.56 2.78 14.44
N GLU A 149 4.08 3.52 15.44
CA GLU A 149 4.64 4.81 15.87
C GLU A 149 4.81 5.79 14.69
N ASN A 150 3.87 5.75 13.75
CA ASN A 150 3.92 6.53 12.52
C ASN A 150 3.97 8.02 12.82
N THR A 151 3.12 8.52 13.71
CA THR A 151 3.12 9.93 14.10
C THR A 151 4.40 10.29 14.84
N ARG A 152 4.92 9.40 15.69
CA ARG A 152 6.18 9.61 16.41
C ARG A 152 7.36 9.84 15.46
N ARG A 153 7.43 9.07 14.36
CA ARG A 153 8.46 9.26 13.32
C ARG A 153 8.26 10.58 12.58
N ASN A 154 7.02 10.95 12.28
CA ASN A 154 6.71 12.22 11.62
C ASN A 154 7.05 13.45 12.48
N LEU A 155 7.08 13.34 13.81
CA LEU A 155 7.55 14.43 14.69
C LEU A 155 9.00 14.83 14.42
N LEU A 156 9.82 13.95 13.85
CA LEU A 156 11.19 14.28 13.44
C LEU A 156 11.24 15.28 12.27
N LEU A 157 10.12 15.45 11.55
CA LEU A 157 9.96 16.39 10.43
C LEU A 157 9.39 17.74 10.86
N VAL A 158 9.05 17.89 12.15
CA VAL A 158 8.49 19.10 12.75
C VAL A 158 9.61 19.92 13.39
N GLU A 159 9.47 21.25 13.39
CA GLU A 159 10.40 22.15 14.06
C GLU A 159 10.55 21.82 15.56
N GLU A 160 11.78 21.85 16.07
CA GLU A 160 12.10 21.39 17.43
C GLU A 160 11.34 22.17 18.52
N GLN A 161 11.05 23.45 18.30
CA GLN A 161 10.25 24.25 19.24
C GLN A 161 8.80 23.77 19.35
N LEU A 162 8.18 23.43 18.21
CA LEU A 162 6.81 22.94 18.15
C LEU A 162 6.71 21.50 18.67
N LYS A 163 7.72 20.68 18.37
CA LYS A 163 7.82 19.30 18.84
C LYS A 163 7.81 19.19 20.37
N LYS A 164 8.40 20.14 21.11
CA LYS A 164 8.39 20.17 22.58
C LYS A 164 6.98 20.28 23.18
N ARG A 165 6.00 20.75 22.40
CA ARG A 165 4.61 20.83 22.82
C ARG A 165 3.89 19.49 22.73
N ILE A 166 4.46 18.51 22.05
CA ILE A 166 3.84 17.21 21.80
C ILE A 166 4.37 16.18 22.79
N THR A 167 3.44 15.55 23.50
CA THR A 167 3.71 14.39 24.36
C THR A 167 3.04 13.16 23.77
N TRP A 168 3.81 12.10 23.59
CA TRP A 168 3.28 10.82 23.16
C TRP A 168 2.69 10.07 24.36
N ASP A 169 1.39 9.78 24.34
CA ASP A 169 0.69 9.04 25.41
C ASP A 169 -0.36 8.08 24.82
N CYS A 170 0.04 6.81 24.70
CA CYS A 170 -0.84 5.70 24.35
C CYS A 170 -1.05 4.74 25.54
N SER A 171 -0.73 5.14 26.76
CA SER A 171 -0.75 4.27 27.95
C SER A 171 -2.11 3.63 28.18
N ALA A 172 -3.18 4.37 27.89
CA ALA A 172 -4.57 3.92 27.95
C ALA A 172 -4.91 2.74 27.01
N PHE A 173 -4.02 2.36 26.07
CA PHE A 173 -4.27 1.35 25.06
C PHE A 173 -3.27 0.17 25.11
N GLN A 174 -2.36 0.13 26.08
CA GLN A 174 -1.31 -0.90 26.17
C GLN A 174 -1.75 -2.20 26.86
N ASP A 175 -2.74 -2.17 27.74
CA ASP A 175 -3.22 -3.37 28.43
C ASP A 175 -4.25 -4.15 27.59
N LYS A 176 -3.86 -5.37 27.20
CA LYS A 176 -4.71 -6.36 26.52
C LYS A 176 -5.59 -7.16 27.48
N GLN A 177 -5.46 -6.95 28.79
CA GLN A 177 -6.21 -7.67 29.82
C GLN A 177 -6.84 -6.67 30.79
N GLU A 178 -8.16 -6.57 30.69
CA GLU A 178 -9.10 -6.13 31.72
C GLU A 178 -9.12 -4.65 32.13
N GLU A 179 -10.38 -4.20 32.31
CA GLU A 179 -10.86 -2.89 32.74
C GLU A 179 -10.73 -1.74 31.71
N ALA A 180 -11.86 -1.08 31.49
CA ALA A 180 -11.99 0.05 30.59
C ALA A 180 -10.85 1.06 30.83
N PRO A 181 -10.17 1.54 29.76
CA PRO A 181 -9.18 2.60 29.88
C PRO A 181 -9.72 3.69 30.79
N GLN A 182 -9.03 3.99 31.89
CA GLN A 182 -9.45 5.09 32.76
C GLN A 182 -9.49 6.35 31.89
N VAL A 183 -10.70 6.86 31.62
CA VAL A 183 -10.98 7.97 30.69
C VAL A 183 -10.10 9.20 30.98
N ALA A 184 -9.63 9.35 32.22
CA ALA A 184 -8.71 10.38 32.66
C ALA A 184 -7.30 10.33 32.01
N ARG A 185 -6.93 9.23 31.35
CA ARG A 185 -5.63 9.03 30.68
C ARG A 185 -5.73 9.01 29.15
N LEU A 186 -6.86 9.41 28.59
CA LEU A 186 -7.02 9.45 27.14
C LEU A 186 -6.24 10.63 26.54
N PRO A 187 -5.44 10.40 25.48
CA PRO A 187 -4.73 11.48 24.81
C PRO A 187 -5.71 12.45 24.16
N LYS A 188 -5.35 13.74 24.11
CA LYS A 188 -6.20 14.78 23.54
C LYS A 188 -6.51 14.52 22.06
N TYR A 189 -5.50 14.08 21.30
CA TYR A 189 -5.65 13.73 19.90
C TYR A 189 -5.24 12.28 19.62
N PHE A 190 -5.99 11.65 18.72
CA PHE A 190 -5.73 10.29 18.27
C PHE A 190 -5.65 10.29 16.74
N PHE A 191 -4.52 9.81 16.22
CA PHE A 191 -4.22 9.78 14.79
C PHE A 191 -4.60 8.40 14.24
N VAL A 192 -5.24 8.40 13.08
CA VAL A 192 -5.68 7.17 12.41
C VAL A 192 -5.15 7.19 10.99
N TYR A 193 -4.36 6.17 10.65
CA TYR A 193 -3.78 5.99 9.30
C TYR A 193 -4.39 4.79 8.56
N GLU A 194 -4.93 3.82 9.31
CA GLU A 194 -5.57 2.63 8.76
C GLU A 194 -7.02 2.49 9.22
N SER A 195 -7.85 1.86 8.37
CA SER A 195 -9.28 1.70 8.64
C SER A 195 -9.65 0.46 9.45
N ARG A 196 -8.72 -0.49 9.64
CA ARG A 196 -9.08 -1.85 10.08
C ARG A 196 -9.30 -2.00 11.58
N PHE A 197 -8.62 -1.22 12.42
CA PHE A 197 -8.74 -1.39 13.86
C PHE A 197 -8.72 -0.07 14.62
N ILE A 198 -9.90 0.36 15.07
CA ILE A 198 -10.05 1.49 15.98
C ILE A 198 -10.74 0.97 17.25
N PRO A 199 -10.11 1.09 18.44
CA PRO A 199 -10.70 0.63 19.68
C PRO A 199 -12.07 1.27 19.94
N LYS A 200 -12.97 0.50 20.57
CA LYS A 200 -14.33 0.98 20.90
C LYS A 200 -14.31 2.28 21.72
N VAL A 201 -13.40 2.38 22.69
CA VAL A 201 -13.20 3.60 23.50
C VAL A 201 -12.88 4.83 22.64
N VAL A 202 -12.07 4.67 21.59
CA VAL A 202 -11.75 5.78 20.68
C VAL A 202 -13.00 6.19 19.89
N LYS A 203 -13.76 5.22 19.37
CA LYS A 203 -15.01 5.48 18.63
C LYS A 203 -16.06 6.22 19.46
N GLU A 204 -16.17 5.90 20.74
CA GLU A 204 -17.20 6.47 21.62
C GLU A 204 -16.81 7.86 22.14
N ASN A 205 -15.54 8.06 22.50
CA ASN A 205 -15.09 9.26 23.22
C ASN A 205 -14.50 10.34 22.32
N TYR A 206 -14.19 10.05 21.06
CA TYR A 206 -13.57 11.02 20.16
C TYR A 206 -14.51 11.47 19.04
N ARG A 207 -14.21 12.64 18.47
CA ARG A 207 -14.84 13.17 17.25
C ARG A 207 -13.77 13.47 16.21
N GLU A 208 -14.08 13.24 14.94
CA GLU A 208 -13.18 13.61 13.85
C GLU A 208 -13.13 15.13 13.67
N ILE A 209 -11.93 15.67 13.53
CA ILE A 209 -11.72 17.12 13.37
C ILE A 209 -10.97 17.50 12.10
N HIS A 210 -10.21 16.56 11.52
CA HIS A 210 -9.46 16.81 10.30
C HIS A 210 -9.19 15.50 9.56
N THR A 211 -9.26 15.56 8.22
CA THR A 211 -9.13 14.40 7.35
C THR A 211 -8.33 14.76 6.12
N ILE A 212 -7.42 13.86 5.75
CA ILE A 212 -6.70 13.92 4.48
C ILE A 212 -7.42 12.98 3.51
N ASN A 213 -7.80 13.55 2.36
CA ASN A 213 -8.53 12.84 1.33
C ASN A 213 -7.69 12.74 0.06
N VAL A 214 -7.70 11.57 -0.57
CA VAL A 214 -7.15 11.33 -1.90
C VAL A 214 -8.28 10.84 -2.78
N ASN A 215 -8.56 11.57 -3.86
CA ASN A 215 -9.65 11.25 -4.78
C ASN A 215 -11.01 11.02 -4.09
N LYS A 216 -11.37 11.92 -3.17
CA LYS A 216 -12.59 11.88 -2.32
C LYS A 216 -12.65 10.74 -1.29
N GLN A 217 -11.56 9.99 -1.13
CA GLN A 217 -11.48 8.90 -0.17
C GLN A 217 -10.54 9.23 0.97
N LYS A 218 -10.97 8.90 2.19
CA LYS A 218 -10.28 9.21 3.45
C LYS A 218 -9.08 8.29 3.61
N ILE A 219 -7.87 8.86 3.59
CA ILE A 219 -6.63 8.08 3.74
C ILE A 219 -6.09 8.06 5.17
N SER A 220 -6.36 9.12 5.93
CA SER A 220 -5.90 9.30 7.31
C SER A 220 -6.63 10.48 7.93
N TYR A 221 -6.76 10.52 9.24
CA TYR A 221 -7.53 11.56 9.93
C TYR A 221 -7.13 11.68 11.41
N ILE A 222 -7.54 12.79 12.01
CA ILE A 222 -7.36 13.06 13.43
C ILE A 222 -8.70 13.09 14.14
N LEU A 223 -8.72 12.40 15.26
CA LEU A 223 -9.79 12.36 16.24
C LEU A 223 -9.38 13.21 17.45
N GLN A 224 -10.31 14.01 17.97
CA GLN A 224 -10.17 14.80 19.19
C GLN A 224 -11.06 14.25 20.29
N LEU A 225 -10.53 14.13 21.50
CA LEU A 225 -11.30 13.73 22.67
C LEU A 225 -12.46 14.73 22.89
N LYS A 226 -13.69 14.22 23.02
CA LYS A 226 -14.86 15.05 23.33
C LYS A 226 -14.66 15.62 24.73
N SER A 227 -14.77 16.94 24.86
CA SER A 227 -14.91 17.56 26.18
C SER A 227 -16.18 17.01 26.84
N LYS A 228 -16.07 16.55 28.09
CA LYS A 228 -17.24 16.25 28.91
C LYS A 228 -18.08 17.51 29.12
#